data_AF-A0A398CN87-F1
#
_entry.id   AF-A0A398CN87-F1
#
_cell.length_a   1.000
_cell.length_b   1.000
_cell.length_c   1.000
_cell.angle_alpha   90.00
_cell.angle_beta   90.00
_cell.angle_gamma   90.00
#
_symmetry.space_group_name_H-M   'P 1'
#
loop_
_entity.id
_entity.type
_entity.pdbx_description
1 polymer ?
#
loop_
_entity_poly.entity_id
_entity_poly.type
_entity_poly.pdbx_seq_one_letter_code
_entity_poly.pdbx_strand_id
1 'polypeptide(L)'
;MSGSAKDDRDIRIEILIKPHIEIGTVIIMPCPDPVPTPPPCRVIPTVRRYFHIAVRPIHLAAPAIIPASRFADDAGNPADKLPNYGEYGYCNCFINGVMQEGDLYHTHSLGLVIAATGQTIPAGTPIILEFVKLDVEHSS
;
A
#
# COMPACT_ATOMS: atom_id res chain seq x y z
N MET A 1 -34.23 2.28 -40.36
CA MET A 1 -33.30 3.00 -39.47
C MET A 1 -33.85 2.91 -38.06
N SER A 2 -33.09 2.29 -37.14
CA SER A 2 -33.08 2.60 -35.70
C SER A 2 -32.21 1.55 -35.02
N GLY A 3 -30.90 1.82 -34.93
CA GLY A 3 -29.98 1.02 -34.13
C GLY A 3 -30.21 1.31 -32.66
N SER A 4 -30.50 0.28 -31.87
CA SER A 4 -30.60 0.36 -30.42
C SER A 4 -29.21 0.64 -29.85
N ALA A 5 -29.06 1.80 -29.21
CA ALA A 5 -27.83 2.22 -28.54
C ALA A 5 -27.57 1.27 -27.35
N LYS A 6 -26.38 0.67 -27.35
CA LYS A 6 -25.90 -0.20 -26.27
C LYS A 6 -25.57 0.69 -25.07
N ASP A 7 -26.34 0.52 -23.99
CA ASP A 7 -26.14 1.13 -22.67
C ASP A 7 -24.80 0.65 -22.09
N ASP A 8 -23.76 1.46 -22.30
CA ASP A 8 -22.42 1.25 -21.77
C ASP A 8 -22.36 1.83 -20.36
N ARG A 9 -22.83 1.04 -19.39
CA ARG A 9 -22.71 1.40 -17.97
C ARG A 9 -21.25 1.24 -17.57
N ASP A 10 -20.56 2.37 -17.50
CA ASP A 10 -19.21 2.54 -16.94
C ASP A 10 -19.20 2.04 -15.49
N ILE A 11 -18.80 0.77 -15.28
CA ILE A 11 -18.67 0.19 -13.95
C ILE A 11 -17.37 0.73 -13.34
N ARG A 12 -17.50 1.75 -12.50
CA ARG A 12 -16.41 2.25 -11.67
C ARG A 12 -16.36 1.44 -10.38
N ILE A 13 -15.32 0.61 -10.25
CA ILE A 13 -15.02 -0.09 -9.01
C ILE A 13 -14.11 0.82 -8.18
N GLU A 14 -14.67 1.49 -7.18
CA GLU A 14 -13.89 2.21 -6.17
C GLU A 14 -13.57 1.26 -5.01
N ILE A 15 -12.31 0.81 -4.92
CA ILE A 15 -11.83 0.03 -3.78
C ILE A 15 -11.35 1.00 -2.71
N LEU A 16 -12.19 1.27 -1.71
CA LEU A 16 -11.85 2.12 -0.57
C LEU A 16 -11.36 1.26 0.60
N ILE A 17 -10.05 1.25 0.82
CA ILE A 17 -9.44 0.57 1.97
C ILE A 17 -9.22 1.62 3.06
N LYS A 18 -10.09 1.64 4.08
CA LYS A 18 -9.91 2.49 5.26
C LYS A 18 -9.18 1.69 6.35
N PRO A 19 -7.92 2.00 6.70
CA PRO A 19 -7.31 1.41 7.89
C PRO A 19 -8.13 1.82 9.13
N HIS A 20 -8.58 0.83 9.91
CA HIS A 20 -9.17 1.07 11.23
C HIS A 20 -8.03 1.21 12.23
N ILE A 21 -7.82 2.42 12.74
CA ILE A 21 -6.74 2.74 13.68
C ILE A 21 -7.40 3.16 14.99
N GLU A 22 -7.27 2.33 16.03
CA GLU A 22 -7.67 2.67 17.38
C GLU A 22 -6.44 3.13 18.17
N ILE A 23 -6.51 4.34 18.72
CA ILE A 23 -5.50 4.83 19.66
C ILE A 23 -5.85 4.25 21.03
N GLY A 24 -5.18 3.17 21.42
CA GLY A 24 -5.30 2.61 22.76
C GLY A 24 -4.61 3.51 23.78
N THR A 25 -5.37 4.09 24.72
CA THR A 25 -4.77 4.69 25.91
C THR A 25 -4.35 3.57 26.85
N VAL A 26 -3.04 3.34 27.01
CA VAL A 26 -2.53 2.43 28.06
C VAL A 26 -2.50 3.20 29.38
N ILE A 27 -3.48 2.97 30.25
CA ILE A 27 -3.44 3.43 31.64
C ILE A 27 -2.74 2.33 32.46
N ILE A 28 -1.43 2.49 32.69
CA ILE A 28 -0.68 1.63 33.60
C ILE A 28 -0.87 2.12 35.04
N MET A 29 -1.67 1.36 35.79
CA MET A 29 -1.80 1.29 37.26
C MET A 29 -2.40 2.49 38.03
N PRO A 30 -3.06 2.23 39.19
CA PRO A 30 -3.74 3.27 39.96
C PRO A 30 -2.71 4.08 40.74
N CYS A 31 -2.28 5.21 40.20
CA CYS A 31 -1.63 6.24 40.99
C CYS A 31 -2.70 6.92 41.86
N PRO A 32 -2.47 7.10 43.19
CA PRO A 32 -3.42 7.80 44.06
C PRO A 32 -3.50 9.32 43.81
N ASP A 33 -2.68 9.85 42.90
CA ASP A 33 -2.71 11.25 42.49
C ASP A 33 -3.59 11.46 41.24
N PRO A 34 -4.21 12.63 41.06
CA PRO A 34 -4.88 12.96 39.81
C PRO A 34 -3.85 12.95 38.68
N VAL A 35 -3.85 11.88 37.88
CA VAL A 35 -3.01 11.78 36.68
C VAL A 35 -3.41 12.93 35.75
N PRO A 36 -2.48 13.84 35.38
CA PRO A 36 -2.78 14.87 34.42
C PRO A 36 -3.24 14.22 33.12
N THR A 37 -4.37 14.67 32.58
CA THR A 37 -4.90 14.15 31.33
C THR A 37 -3.86 14.39 30.23
N PRO A 38 -3.42 13.36 29.49
CA PRO A 38 -2.47 13.56 28.42
C PRO A 38 -3.06 14.51 27.36
N PRO A 39 -2.23 15.37 26.74
CA PRO A 39 -2.70 16.25 25.68
C PRO A 39 -3.30 15.42 24.53
N PRO A 40 -4.29 15.96 23.79
CA PRO A 40 -4.88 15.27 22.67
C PRO A 40 -3.84 15.05 21.56
N CYS A 41 -3.70 13.79 21.13
CA CYS A 41 -2.85 13.39 20.02
C CYS A 41 -3.68 13.18 18.75
N ARG A 42 -3.14 13.56 17.60
CA ARG A 42 -3.74 13.31 16.28
C ARG A 42 -2.83 12.42 15.44
N VAL A 43 -3.40 11.40 14.81
CA VAL A 43 -2.69 10.57 13.83
C VAL A 43 -2.90 11.16 12.44
N ILE A 44 -1.80 11.34 11.69
CA ILE A 44 -1.81 11.89 10.34
C ILE A 44 -1.23 10.85 9.38
N PRO A 45 -2.05 10.30 8.47
CA PRO A 45 -1.56 9.41 7.45
C PRO A 45 -0.89 10.18 6.31
N THR A 46 0.28 9.73 5.88
CA THR A 46 0.92 10.14 4.62
C THR A 46 0.95 8.94 3.68
N VAL A 47 0.38 9.10 2.49
CA VAL A 47 0.32 8.04 1.47
C VAL A 47 1.32 8.31 0.36
N ARG A 48 2.05 7.28 -0.08
CA ARG A 48 2.90 7.30 -1.27
C ARG A 48 2.61 6.09 -2.14
N ARG A 49 2.39 6.31 -3.44
CA ARG A 49 2.11 5.24 -4.40
C ARG A 49 3.21 5.12 -5.43
N TYR A 50 3.44 3.88 -5.84
CA TYR A 50 4.46 3.52 -6.81
C TYR A 50 3.88 2.53 -7.82
N PHE A 51 4.10 2.81 -9.11
CA PHE A 51 3.45 2.11 -10.21
C PHE A 51 4.49 1.42 -11.10
N HIS A 52 4.25 0.16 -11.43
CA HIS A 52 5.04 -0.60 -12.38
C HIS A 52 4.12 -1.36 -13.35
N ILE A 53 4.45 -1.36 -14.64
CA ILE A 53 3.81 -2.24 -15.62
C ILE A 53 4.77 -3.36 -15.97
N ALA A 54 4.34 -4.61 -15.78
CA ALA A 54 5.14 -5.78 -16.14
C ALA A 54 5.37 -5.81 -17.67
N VAL A 55 6.56 -5.41 -18.13
CA VAL A 55 6.86 -5.32 -19.59
C VAL A 55 7.00 -6.70 -20.26
N ARG A 56 7.17 -7.75 -19.46
CA ARG A 56 7.27 -9.16 -19.88
C ARG A 56 6.56 -10.03 -18.85
N PRO A 57 6.16 -11.28 -19.20
CA PRO A 57 5.60 -12.19 -18.21
C PRO A 57 6.59 -12.43 -17.06
N ILE A 58 6.08 -12.42 -15.83
CA ILE A 58 6.86 -12.74 -14.62
C ILE A 58 6.43 -14.11 -14.14
N HIS A 59 7.30 -15.10 -14.30
CA HIS A 59 7.06 -16.47 -13.87
C HIS A 59 7.42 -16.63 -12.39
N LEU A 60 6.44 -16.92 -11.55
CA LEU A 60 6.61 -17.09 -10.10
C LEU A 60 6.91 -18.55 -9.72
N ALA A 61 7.69 -19.25 -10.54
CA ALA A 61 8.22 -20.58 -10.22
C ALA A 61 9.28 -20.53 -9.10
N ALA A 62 9.91 -19.36 -8.95
CA ALA A 62 10.76 -18.95 -7.84
C ALA A 62 10.38 -17.51 -7.45
N PRO A 63 10.83 -17.00 -6.29
CA PRO A 63 10.57 -15.63 -5.91
C PRO A 63 11.07 -14.65 -6.98
N ALA A 64 10.25 -13.67 -7.33
CA ALA A 64 10.58 -12.65 -8.32
C ALA A 64 10.95 -11.34 -7.64
N ILE A 65 11.98 -10.66 -8.15
CA ILE A 65 12.44 -9.37 -7.63
C ILE A 65 12.19 -8.31 -8.70
N ILE A 66 11.44 -7.26 -8.33
CA ILE A 66 11.22 -6.07 -9.13
C ILE A 66 11.98 -4.91 -8.48
N PRO A 67 13.07 -4.42 -9.09
CA PRO A 67 13.86 -3.31 -8.54
C PRO A 67 13.05 -2.03 -8.35
N ALA A 68 13.40 -1.23 -7.34
CA ALA A 68 12.75 0.05 -7.04
C ALA A 68 12.73 0.99 -8.27
N SER A 69 13.82 1.02 -9.05
CA SER A 69 13.95 1.83 -10.26
C SER A 69 12.98 1.45 -11.39
N ARG A 70 12.23 0.36 -11.25
CA ARG A 70 11.16 -0.04 -12.18
C ARG A 70 9.81 0.56 -11.83
N PHE A 71 9.69 1.15 -10.64
CA PHE A 71 8.49 1.84 -10.22
C PHE A 71 8.61 3.35 -10.48
N ALA A 72 7.49 3.98 -10.78
CA ALA A 72 7.37 5.43 -10.87
C ALA A 72 6.43 5.95 -9.79
N ASP A 73 6.69 7.15 -9.26
CA ASP A 73 5.79 7.83 -8.32
C ASP A 73 4.54 8.44 -9.03
N ASP A 74 3.68 9.10 -8.27
CA ASP A 74 2.49 9.78 -8.80
C ASP A 74 2.81 10.89 -9.83
N ALA A 75 4.04 11.42 -9.84
CA ALA A 75 4.52 12.40 -10.82
C ALA A 75 5.20 11.74 -12.02
N GLY A 76 5.28 10.40 -12.05
CA GLY A 76 5.93 9.63 -13.11
C GLY A 76 7.45 9.55 -12.99
N ASN A 77 8.05 10.02 -11.89
CA ASN A 77 9.49 9.93 -11.69
C ASN A 77 9.88 8.51 -11.25
N PRO A 78 10.94 7.92 -11.81
CA PRO A 78 11.46 6.64 -11.34
C PRO A 78 11.86 6.72 -9.86
N ALA A 79 11.54 5.68 -9.09
CA ALA A 79 11.90 5.60 -7.70
C ALA A 79 13.35 5.12 -7.52
N ASP A 80 14.20 5.92 -6.88
CA ASP A 80 15.54 5.48 -6.48
C ASP A 80 15.48 4.39 -5.40
N LYS A 81 14.54 4.54 -4.46
CA LYS A 81 14.28 3.62 -3.36
C LYS A 81 12.81 3.58 -3.02
N LEU A 82 12.34 2.44 -2.55
CA LEU A 82 11.02 2.32 -1.93
C LEU A 82 11.07 2.74 -0.45
N PRO A 83 10.01 3.35 0.10
CA PRO A 83 9.93 3.65 1.52
C PRO A 83 10.00 2.39 2.39
N ASN A 84 10.47 2.56 3.62
CA ASN A 84 10.29 1.59 4.69
C ASN A 84 9.96 2.37 5.96
N TYR A 85 8.73 2.19 6.45
CA TYR A 85 8.23 2.91 7.63
C TYR A 85 8.29 2.07 8.92
N GLY A 86 8.76 0.82 8.85
CA GLY A 86 8.83 -0.08 10.00
C GLY A 86 7.48 -0.20 10.70
N GLU A 87 7.46 -0.01 12.02
CA GLU A 87 6.24 -0.04 12.85
C GLU A 87 5.31 1.17 12.65
N TYR A 88 5.78 2.24 12.00
CA TYR A 88 5.03 3.47 11.77
C TYR A 88 4.28 3.46 10.43
N GLY A 89 4.13 2.31 9.80
CA GLY A 89 3.41 2.23 8.53
C GLY A 89 3.32 0.82 7.97
N TYR A 90 2.68 0.72 6.82
CA TYR A 90 2.53 -0.53 6.09
C TYR A 90 2.59 -0.28 4.58
N CYS A 91 2.73 -1.36 3.82
CA CYS A 91 2.69 -1.33 2.36
C CYS A 91 1.67 -2.35 1.86
N ASN A 92 0.73 -1.91 1.03
CA ASN A 92 -0.17 -2.76 0.27
C ASN A 92 0.39 -3.00 -1.13
N CYS A 93 0.36 -4.24 -1.61
CA CYS A 93 0.68 -4.59 -3.00
C CYS A 93 -0.60 -4.98 -3.74
N PHE A 94 -0.80 -4.36 -4.90
CA PHE A 94 -1.89 -4.70 -5.82
C PHE A 94 -1.30 -5.22 -7.13
N ILE A 95 -1.78 -6.36 -7.59
CA ILE A 95 -1.43 -6.92 -8.90
C ILE A 95 -2.71 -7.00 -9.72
N ASN A 96 -2.72 -6.36 -10.89
CA ASN A 96 -3.90 -6.22 -11.74
C ASN A 96 -5.14 -5.66 -11.01
N GLY A 97 -4.93 -4.74 -10.07
CA GLY A 97 -6.00 -4.16 -9.24
C GLY A 97 -6.47 -5.02 -8.06
N VAL A 98 -5.90 -6.21 -7.87
CA VAL A 98 -6.24 -7.11 -6.75
C VAL A 98 -5.18 -7.00 -5.65
N MET A 99 -5.62 -6.70 -4.43
CA MET A 99 -4.76 -6.69 -3.24
C MET A 99 -4.18 -8.10 -2.99
N GLN A 100 -2.88 -8.17 -2.76
CA GLN A 100 -2.18 -9.40 -2.44
C GLN A 100 -2.16 -9.63 -0.93
N GLU A 101 -2.20 -10.89 -0.52
CA GLU A 101 -1.99 -11.29 0.87
C GLU A 101 -0.57 -10.90 1.32
N GLY A 102 -0.41 -10.49 2.58
CA GLY A 102 0.84 -9.95 3.11
C GLY A 102 2.03 -10.92 3.02
N ASP A 103 1.79 -12.24 3.06
CA ASP A 103 2.84 -13.25 2.97
C ASP A 103 3.30 -13.52 1.52
N LEU A 104 2.56 -13.03 0.52
CA LEU A 104 2.89 -13.21 -0.89
C LEU A 104 3.87 -12.18 -1.43
N TYR A 105 4.21 -11.16 -0.65
CA TYR A 105 5.18 -10.15 -1.05
C TYR A 105 5.91 -9.53 0.13
N HIS A 106 7.08 -8.98 -0.15
CA HIS A 106 7.84 -8.19 0.80
C HIS A 106 8.45 -6.99 0.08
N THR A 107 8.40 -5.82 0.71
CA THR A 107 9.06 -4.61 0.19
C THR A 107 10.29 -4.27 1.01
N HIS A 108 11.33 -3.83 0.33
CA HIS A 108 12.49 -3.22 0.96
C HIS A 108 12.98 -2.07 0.09
N SER A 109 13.98 -1.33 0.59
CA SER A 109 14.45 -0.10 -0.06
C SER A 109 14.90 -0.28 -1.52
N LEU A 110 15.33 -1.48 -1.92
CA LEU A 110 15.82 -1.75 -3.28
C LEU A 110 14.76 -2.35 -4.20
N GLY A 111 13.57 -2.72 -3.70
CA GLY A 111 12.53 -3.28 -4.56
C GLY A 111 11.44 -4.09 -3.84
N LEU A 112 10.60 -4.69 -4.67
CA LEU A 112 9.53 -5.61 -4.32
C LEU A 112 10.00 -7.04 -4.57
N VAL A 113 9.79 -7.91 -3.60
CA VAL A 113 9.92 -9.36 -3.74
C VAL A 113 8.52 -9.96 -3.74
N ILE A 114 8.21 -10.80 -4.73
CA ILE A 114 6.96 -11.55 -4.83
C ILE A 114 7.29 -13.03 -4.61
N ALA A 115 6.55 -13.70 -3.74
CA ALA A 115 6.77 -15.10 -3.41
C ALA A 115 6.54 -16.03 -4.61
N ALA A 116 7.12 -17.23 -4.55
CA ALA A 116 6.86 -18.27 -5.52
C ALA A 116 5.45 -18.85 -5.31
N THR A 117 4.60 -18.74 -6.31
CA THR A 117 3.22 -19.29 -6.30
C THR A 117 2.99 -20.32 -7.41
N GLY A 118 3.97 -20.51 -8.29
CA GLY A 118 3.84 -21.29 -9.52
C GLY A 118 3.01 -20.60 -10.61
N GLN A 119 2.44 -19.42 -10.33
CA GLN A 119 1.63 -18.66 -11.30
C GLN A 119 2.51 -17.78 -12.20
N THR A 120 1.89 -17.16 -13.21
CA THR A 120 2.55 -16.17 -14.07
C THR A 120 1.77 -14.87 -14.04
N ILE A 121 2.45 -13.76 -13.77
CA ILE A 121 1.91 -12.41 -13.99
C ILE A 121 2.08 -12.09 -15.48
N PRO A 122 1.01 -11.89 -16.26
CA PRO A 122 1.12 -11.59 -17.69
C PRO A 122 1.82 -10.26 -17.96
N ALA A 123 2.41 -10.12 -19.16
CA ALA A 123 2.87 -8.81 -19.63
C ALA A 123 1.70 -7.81 -19.72
N GLY A 124 1.98 -6.54 -19.46
CA GLY A 124 0.98 -5.46 -19.38
C GLY A 124 0.27 -5.36 -18.03
N THR A 125 0.53 -6.28 -17.09
CA THR A 125 -0.12 -6.26 -15.77
C THR A 125 0.38 -5.08 -14.92
N PRO A 126 -0.51 -4.22 -14.39
CA PRO A 126 -0.12 -3.20 -13.45
C PRO A 126 0.15 -3.79 -12.07
N ILE A 127 1.25 -3.34 -11.45
CA ILE A 127 1.66 -3.63 -10.09
C ILE A 127 1.78 -2.30 -9.35
N ILE A 128 1.03 -2.16 -8.27
CA ILE A 128 0.94 -0.92 -7.50
C ILE A 128 1.37 -1.21 -6.07
N LEU A 129 2.28 -0.39 -5.55
CA LEU A 129 2.61 -0.38 -4.13
C LEU A 129 2.05 0.88 -3.51
N GLU A 130 1.31 0.73 -2.42
CA GLU A 130 0.78 1.84 -1.62
C GLU A 130 1.39 1.78 -0.23
N PHE A 131 2.26 2.74 0.07
CA PHE A 131 2.85 2.90 1.38
C PHE A 131 2.08 3.92 2.18
N VAL A 132 1.65 3.55 3.38
CA VAL A 132 0.98 4.43 4.34
C VAL A 132 1.88 4.60 5.54
N LYS A 133 2.27 5.84 5.82
CA LYS A 133 2.97 6.24 7.05
C LYS A 133 1.98 6.86 8.01
N LEU A 134 2.10 6.55 9.29
CA LEU A 134 1.31 7.11 10.37
C LEU A 134 2.22 7.97 11.24
N ASP A 135 2.00 9.28 11.23
CA ASP A 135 2.68 10.22 12.11
C ASP A 135 1.76 10.64 13.26
N VAL A 136 2.35 10.94 14.43
CA VAL A 136 1.61 11.45 15.59
C VAL A 136 1.98 12.93 15.79
N GLU A 137 0.96 13.79 15.79
CA GLU A 137 1.08 15.18 16.22
C GLU A 137 0.53 15.34 17.64
N HIS A 138 1.28 16.06 18.49
CA HIS A 138 0.84 16.49 19.80
C HIS A 138 0.29 17.91 19.71
N SER A 139 -0.93 18.11 20.21
CA SER A 139 -1.45 19.47 20.40
C SER A 139 -0.73 20.09 21.60
N SER A 140 -0.06 21.23 21.37
CA SER A 140 0.69 21.98 22.39
C SER A 140 -0.22 22.63 23.43
#